data_AF-T1G4T3-F1
#
_entry.id   AF-T1G4T3-F1
#
_cell.length_a   1.000
_cell.length_b   1.000
_cell.length_c   1.000
_cell.angle_alpha   90.00
_cell.angle_beta   90.00
_cell.angle_gamma   90.00
#
_symmetry.space_group_name_H-M   'P 1'
#
loop_
_entity.id
_entity.type
_entity.pdbx_description
1 polymer ?
#
loop_
_entity_poly.entity_id
_entity_poly.type
_entity_poly.pdbx_seq_one_letter_code
_entity_poly.pdbx_strand_id
1 'polypeptide(L)'
;VSKLIVHEGGCNVERLDSLSQEDFIENYAYKKPFIVKNSNDNTKFRKFSRRQTMLEQFGDKIVRLSTANTYSYGKKDVALKEYIEKILKPQGLQDRGNETFYWFGDNNHTEWSEVFAAYHPPPLHIPKMSPAFSYGLAGAGTGVPFHFHGPGFSEVIYGSKRWFLYPFEMTPEFDPNSTTLHWVVEKMPFLPDGMLPLDCTIKPGEALYFPDRWWHATLNVNTSVFISTFLG
;
A
#
# COMPACT_ATOMS: atom_id res chain seq x y z
N VAL A 1 6.31 -25.64 -6.79
CA VAL A 1 6.26 -24.17 -6.89
C VAL A 1 4.86 -23.80 -7.32
N SER A 2 4.01 -23.31 -6.41
CA SER A 2 2.66 -22.86 -6.80
C SER A 2 2.81 -21.72 -7.80
N LYS A 3 2.17 -21.85 -8.97
CA LYS A 3 2.09 -20.77 -9.95
C LYS A 3 1.40 -19.60 -9.24
N LEU A 4 2.12 -18.48 -9.05
CA LEU A 4 1.54 -17.27 -8.46
C LEU A 4 0.33 -16.86 -9.31
N ILE A 5 -0.85 -16.79 -8.69
CA ILE A 5 -2.13 -16.40 -9.33
C ILE A 5 -2.23 -14.87 -9.41
N VAL A 6 -1.28 -14.16 -8.81
CA VAL A 6 -1.27 -12.71 -8.72
C VAL A 6 -0.71 -12.12 -10.01
N HIS A 7 -1.49 -11.24 -10.64
CA HIS A 7 -1.13 -10.59 -11.90
C HIS A 7 -1.20 -9.07 -11.76
N GLU A 8 -0.31 -8.38 -12.46
CA GLU A 8 -0.45 -6.95 -12.69
C GLU A 8 -1.80 -6.69 -13.37
N GLY A 9 -2.48 -5.63 -12.94
CA GLY A 9 -3.68 -5.12 -13.60
C GLY A 9 -3.33 -4.18 -14.75
N GLY A 10 -4.37 -3.79 -15.50
CA GLY A 10 -4.29 -2.59 -16.33
C GLY A 10 -4.10 -1.33 -15.49
N CYS A 11 -4.30 -0.16 -16.09
CA CYS A 11 -4.41 1.07 -15.32
C CYS A 11 -5.38 2.05 -15.98
N ASN A 12 -6.47 2.34 -15.29
CA ASN A 12 -7.44 3.37 -15.64
C ASN A 12 -7.40 4.57 -14.68
N VAL A 13 -6.36 4.67 -13.85
CA VAL A 13 -6.04 5.86 -13.03
C VAL A 13 -5.13 6.79 -13.84
N GLU A 14 -5.43 8.09 -13.82
CA GLU A 14 -4.66 9.12 -14.52
C GLU A 14 -3.19 9.14 -14.05
N ARG A 15 -2.24 9.11 -14.99
CA ARG A 15 -0.80 9.22 -14.74
C ARG A 15 -0.26 10.55 -15.22
N LEU A 16 0.40 11.27 -14.32
CA LEU A 16 0.97 12.58 -14.54
C LEU A 16 2.49 12.51 -14.38
N ASP A 17 3.22 13.17 -15.27
CA ASP A 17 4.69 13.30 -15.15
C ASP A 17 5.07 14.39 -14.14
N SER A 18 4.22 15.41 -13.96
CA SER A 18 4.33 16.43 -12.92
C SER A 18 2.95 17.01 -12.61
N LEU A 19 2.81 17.61 -11.42
CA LEU A 19 1.58 18.26 -10.98
C LEU A 19 1.94 19.44 -10.07
N SER A 20 1.39 20.63 -10.33
CA SER A 20 1.58 21.80 -9.48
C SER A 20 0.76 21.67 -8.18
N GLN A 21 1.14 22.42 -7.15
CA GLN A 21 0.39 22.45 -5.89
C GLN A 21 -1.01 23.04 -6.10
N GLU A 22 -1.13 24.07 -6.93
CA GLU A 22 -2.39 24.71 -7.29
C GLU A 22 -3.31 23.72 -8.02
N ASP A 23 -2.81 23.05 -9.07
CA ASP A 23 -3.60 22.08 -9.83
C ASP A 23 -4.01 20.88 -8.95
N PHE A 24 -3.14 20.44 -8.04
CA PHE A 24 -3.47 19.39 -7.08
C PHE A 24 -4.68 19.78 -6.23
N ILE A 25 -4.68 20.97 -5.63
CA ILE A 25 -5.79 21.45 -4.80
C ILE A 25 -7.07 21.66 -5.62
N GLU A 26 -6.95 22.25 -6.80
CA GLU A 26 -8.11 22.59 -7.62
C GLU A 26 -8.76 21.37 -8.26
N ASN A 27 -7.98 20.38 -8.71
CA ASN A 27 -8.50 19.32 -9.57
C ASN A 27 -8.49 17.91 -8.97
N TYR A 28 -7.72 17.66 -7.90
CA TYR A 28 -7.51 16.31 -7.38
C TYR A 28 -7.82 16.15 -5.90
N ALA A 29 -7.38 17.09 -5.05
CA ALA A 29 -7.60 17.03 -3.62
C ALA A 29 -9.10 16.86 -3.31
N TYR A 30 -9.43 15.84 -2.52
CA TYR A 30 -10.82 15.45 -2.18
C TYR A 30 -11.72 15.02 -3.35
N LYS A 31 -11.21 14.97 -4.59
CA LYS A 31 -12.03 14.75 -5.79
C LYS A 31 -11.78 13.41 -6.45
N LYS A 32 -10.55 13.14 -6.88
CA LYS A 32 -10.22 11.94 -7.67
C LYS A 32 -8.77 11.49 -7.46
N PRO A 33 -8.50 10.18 -7.57
CA PRO A 33 -7.16 9.64 -7.50
C PRO A 33 -6.35 10.00 -8.75
N PHE A 34 -5.04 10.04 -8.59
CA PHE A 34 -4.07 10.16 -9.68
C PHE A 34 -2.76 9.48 -9.27
N ILE A 35 -1.87 9.31 -10.24
CA ILE A 35 -0.51 8.84 -10.04
C ILE A 35 0.43 9.91 -10.55
N VAL A 36 1.40 10.32 -9.73
CA VAL A 36 2.51 11.18 -10.15
C VAL A 36 3.80 10.38 -10.19
N LYS A 37 4.60 10.58 -11.24
CA LYS A 37 5.89 9.91 -11.41
C LYS A 37 7.03 10.78 -10.91
N ASN A 38 8.07 10.13 -10.36
CA ASN A 38 9.37 10.72 -10.02
C ASN A 38 9.28 12.06 -9.27
N SER A 39 8.31 12.17 -8.36
CA SER A 39 8.02 13.41 -7.64
C SER A 39 8.98 13.70 -6.49
N ASN A 40 9.84 12.74 -6.13
CA ASN A 40 10.76 12.83 -5.00
C ASN A 40 12.09 12.08 -5.27
N ASP A 41 13.15 12.47 -4.55
CA ASP A 41 14.40 11.70 -4.50
C ASP A 41 14.45 10.85 -3.24
N ASN A 42 14.14 9.56 -3.40
CA ASN A 42 14.18 8.57 -2.32
C ASN A 42 15.41 7.66 -2.39
N THR A 43 16.54 8.11 -2.95
CA THR A 43 17.76 7.29 -3.11
C THR A 43 18.26 6.70 -1.78
N LYS A 44 18.32 7.50 -0.72
CA LYS A 44 18.74 7.04 0.62
C LYS A 44 17.71 6.06 1.21
N PHE A 45 16.43 6.41 1.16
CA PHE A 45 15.34 5.55 1.64
C PHE A 45 15.30 4.19 0.93
N ARG A 46 15.53 4.17 -0.39
CA ARG A 46 15.68 2.95 -1.18
C ARG A 46 16.84 2.10 -0.70
N LYS A 47 17.99 2.69 -0.35
CA LYS A 47 19.14 1.95 0.19
C LYS A 47 18.80 1.29 1.54
N PHE A 48 18.12 2.00 2.44
CA PHE A 48 17.64 1.43 3.71
C PHE A 48 16.62 0.31 3.49
N SER A 49 15.79 0.45 2.47
CA SER A 49 14.74 -0.51 2.10
C SER A 49 15.22 -1.76 1.37
N ARG A 50 16.53 -1.92 1.11
CA ARG A 50 17.06 -3.15 0.50
C ARG A 50 17.01 -4.29 1.51
N ARG A 51 16.66 -5.49 1.06
CA ARG A 51 16.63 -6.70 1.90
C ARG A 51 17.92 -6.89 2.69
N GLN A 52 19.07 -6.74 2.02
CA GLN A 52 20.38 -6.86 2.67
C GLN A 52 20.56 -5.83 3.78
N THR A 53 20.33 -4.55 3.50
CA THR A 53 20.43 -3.47 4.50
C THR A 53 19.46 -3.70 5.67
N MET A 54 18.22 -4.09 5.39
CA MET A 54 17.23 -4.42 6.43
C MET A 54 17.74 -5.53 7.37
N LEU A 55 18.29 -6.61 6.81
CA LEU A 55 18.79 -7.73 7.61
C LEU A 55 20.05 -7.36 8.41
N GLU A 56 20.99 -6.63 7.79
CA GLU A 56 22.28 -6.30 8.40
C GLU A 56 22.18 -5.20 9.46
N GLN A 57 21.36 -4.16 9.23
CA GLN A 57 21.30 -2.98 10.09
C GLN A 57 20.09 -2.96 11.03
N PHE A 58 18.98 -3.58 10.61
CA PHE A 58 17.70 -3.47 11.31
C PHE A 58 17.14 -4.83 11.73
N GLY A 59 17.87 -5.93 11.51
CA GLY A 59 17.39 -7.30 11.72
C GLY A 59 16.90 -7.57 13.14
N ASP A 60 17.55 -6.99 14.14
CA ASP A 60 17.21 -7.16 15.56
C ASP A 60 16.13 -6.19 16.05
N LYS A 61 15.76 -5.18 15.26
CA LYS A 61 14.68 -4.25 15.62
C LYS A 61 13.35 -4.98 15.64
N ILE A 62 12.49 -4.60 16.57
CA ILE A 62 11.14 -5.17 16.66
C ILE A 62 10.22 -4.46 15.68
N VAL A 63 9.46 -5.26 14.93
CA VAL A 63 8.38 -4.79 14.06
C VAL A 63 7.06 -5.37 14.53
N ARG A 64 6.01 -4.54 14.50
CA ARG A 64 4.64 -4.95 14.75
C ARG A 64 3.99 -5.36 13.43
N LEU A 65 3.64 -6.63 13.32
CA LEU A 65 2.87 -7.18 12.21
C LEU A 65 1.37 -7.00 12.48
N SER A 66 0.61 -6.78 11.41
CA SER A 66 -0.84 -6.63 11.41
C SER A 66 -1.48 -7.70 10.55
N THR A 67 -2.70 -8.12 10.89
CA THR A 67 -3.48 -9.02 10.01
C THR A 67 -3.96 -8.32 8.75
N ALA A 68 -4.02 -9.05 7.64
CA ALA A 68 -4.37 -8.54 6.31
C ALA A 68 -5.87 -8.26 6.09
N ASN A 69 -6.73 -8.41 7.09
CA ASN A 69 -8.15 -8.11 6.98
C ASN A 69 -8.43 -6.61 7.16
N THR A 70 -9.64 -6.14 6.78
CA THR A 70 -10.03 -4.72 6.73
C THR A 70 -9.67 -3.90 7.96
N TYR A 71 -9.79 -4.50 9.15
CA TYR A 71 -9.56 -3.80 10.43
C TYR A 71 -8.26 -4.20 11.12
N SER A 72 -7.48 -5.10 10.52
CA SER A 72 -6.16 -5.49 11.02
C SER A 72 -6.12 -5.86 12.52
N TYR A 73 -7.12 -6.60 12.98
CA TYR A 73 -7.34 -6.87 14.41
C TYR A 73 -6.18 -7.58 15.11
N GLY A 74 -5.52 -8.52 14.42
CA GLY A 74 -4.43 -9.28 14.99
C GLY A 74 -3.12 -8.51 14.93
N LYS A 75 -2.40 -8.46 16.04
CA LYS A 75 -1.07 -7.85 16.15
C LYS A 75 -0.07 -8.89 16.64
N LYS A 76 1.14 -8.85 16.09
CA LYS A 76 2.24 -9.72 16.52
C LYS A 76 3.56 -8.98 16.41
N ASP A 77 4.31 -8.91 17.51
CA ASP A 77 5.65 -8.33 17.52
C ASP A 77 6.69 -9.43 17.26
N VAL A 78 7.62 -9.16 16.34
CA VAL A 78 8.73 -10.07 16.00
C VAL A 78 9.98 -9.25 15.65
N ALA A 79 11.16 -9.87 15.72
CA ALA A 79 12.35 -9.28 15.12
C ALA A 79 12.19 -9.16 13.60
N LEU A 80 12.67 -8.08 12.99
CA LEU A 80 12.59 -7.89 11.55
C LEU A 80 13.22 -9.06 10.77
N LYS A 81 14.34 -9.58 11.26
CA LYS A 81 15.01 -10.75 10.68
C LYS A 81 14.12 -11.98 10.68
N GLU A 82 13.44 -12.26 11.80
CA GLU A 82 12.48 -13.36 11.90
C GLU A 82 11.35 -13.19 10.88
N TYR A 83 10.81 -11.97 10.77
CA TYR A 83 9.79 -11.66 9.78
C TYR A 83 10.26 -11.96 8.36
N ILE A 84 11.41 -11.40 7.96
CA ILE A 84 11.95 -11.47 6.60
C ILE A 84 12.37 -12.89 6.19
N GLU A 85 12.84 -13.70 7.14
CA GLU A 85 13.38 -15.04 6.87
C GLU A 85 12.35 -16.17 7.06
N LYS A 86 11.39 -16.02 7.98
CA LYS A 86 10.52 -17.12 8.40
C LYS A 86 9.03 -16.90 8.18
N ILE A 87 8.56 -15.64 8.17
CA ILE A 87 7.13 -15.32 8.12
C ILE A 87 6.73 -14.79 6.74
N LEU A 88 7.55 -13.90 6.16
CA LEU A 88 7.32 -13.30 4.87
C LEU A 88 7.30 -14.36 3.76
N LYS A 89 6.12 -14.60 3.20
CA LYS A 89 5.91 -15.55 2.11
C LYS A 89 4.79 -15.09 1.17
N PRO A 90 4.76 -15.57 -0.08
CA PRO A 90 3.63 -15.34 -0.95
C PRO A 90 2.36 -16.01 -0.43
N GLN A 91 1.21 -15.49 -0.88
CA GLN A 91 -0.11 -16.02 -0.55
C GLN A 91 -0.81 -16.65 -1.75
N GLY A 92 -1.65 -17.63 -1.48
CA GLY A 92 -2.59 -18.24 -2.42
C GLY A 92 -4.04 -17.91 -2.12
N LEU A 93 -4.94 -18.40 -2.97
CA LEU A 93 -6.39 -18.13 -2.87
C LEU A 93 -7.04 -18.67 -1.59
N GLN A 94 -6.47 -19.70 -0.98
CA GLN A 94 -7.01 -20.34 0.21
C GLN A 94 -6.52 -19.70 1.52
N ASP A 95 -5.58 -18.76 1.44
CA ASP A 95 -5.11 -18.03 2.61
C ASP A 95 -6.18 -17.04 3.08
N ARG A 96 -6.32 -16.89 4.39
CA ARG A 96 -7.30 -15.99 5.02
C ARG A 96 -6.65 -14.70 5.48
N GLY A 97 -7.35 -13.58 5.31
CA GLY A 97 -6.83 -12.26 5.67
C GLY A 97 -6.52 -12.13 7.17
N ASN A 98 -7.38 -12.68 8.03
CA ASN A 98 -7.22 -12.67 9.48
C ASN A 98 -6.11 -13.61 10.01
N GLU A 99 -5.60 -14.54 9.19
CA GLU A 99 -4.50 -15.45 9.54
C GLU A 99 -3.16 -15.01 8.90
N THR A 100 -3.21 -13.95 8.08
CA THR A 100 -2.08 -13.41 7.34
C THR A 100 -1.47 -12.23 8.05
N PHE A 101 -0.22 -12.36 8.49
CA PHE A 101 0.52 -11.26 9.13
C PHE A 101 1.57 -10.67 8.20
N TYR A 102 1.57 -9.34 8.04
CA TYR A 102 2.67 -8.62 7.40
C TYR A 102 2.94 -7.28 8.08
N TRP A 103 4.12 -6.72 7.81
CA TRP A 103 4.56 -5.47 8.42
C TRP A 103 3.98 -4.28 7.66
N PHE A 104 3.02 -3.59 8.29
CA PHE A 104 2.39 -2.36 7.83
C PHE A 104 1.63 -1.72 8.99
N GLY A 105 1.65 -0.39 9.07
CA GLY A 105 1.05 0.35 10.18
C GLY A 105 1.84 0.17 11.47
N ASP A 106 1.42 0.89 12.52
CA ASP A 106 1.93 0.79 13.90
C ASP A 106 3.46 0.78 14.00
N ASN A 107 4.13 1.55 13.15
CA ASN A 107 5.58 1.63 13.18
C ASN A 107 6.04 2.38 14.45
N ASN A 108 7.12 1.92 15.07
CA ASN A 108 7.77 2.66 16.15
C ASN A 108 8.58 3.82 15.56
N HIS A 109 7.96 5.00 15.41
CA HIS A 109 8.59 6.16 14.77
C HIS A 109 9.86 6.67 15.48
N THR A 110 10.01 6.40 16.78
CA THR A 110 11.25 6.73 17.52
C THR A 110 12.37 5.78 17.13
N GLU A 111 12.12 4.48 17.17
CA GLU A 111 13.11 3.45 16.86
C GLU A 111 13.49 3.42 15.38
N TRP A 112 12.57 3.80 14.49
CA TRP A 112 12.73 3.85 13.04
C TRP A 112 12.94 5.26 12.50
N SER A 113 13.25 6.22 13.38
CA SER A 113 13.40 7.64 13.02
C SER A 113 14.41 7.88 11.90
N GLU A 114 15.54 7.18 11.87
CA GLU A 114 16.54 7.30 10.79
C GLU A 114 15.97 6.91 9.41
N VAL A 115 15.15 5.86 9.38
CA VAL A 115 14.52 5.38 8.14
C VAL A 115 13.47 6.36 7.67
N PHE A 116 12.62 6.87 8.57
CA PHE A 116 11.62 7.89 8.24
C PHE A 116 12.24 9.23 7.83
N ALA A 117 13.33 9.65 8.47
CA ALA A 117 14.04 10.88 8.13
C ALA A 117 14.72 10.81 6.74
N ALA A 118 14.92 9.61 6.18
CA ALA A 118 15.45 9.44 4.84
C ALA A 118 14.39 9.47 3.73
N TYR A 119 13.10 9.42 4.08
CA TYR A 119 12.00 9.42 3.13
C TYR A 119 11.58 10.85 2.80
N HIS A 120 11.44 11.13 1.51
CA HIS A 120 10.88 12.37 0.97
C HIS A 120 9.52 12.03 0.33
N PRO A 121 8.39 12.49 0.90
CA PRO A 121 7.08 12.29 0.28
C PRO A 121 6.92 13.16 -0.98
N PRO A 122 5.90 12.90 -1.82
CA PRO A 122 5.55 13.80 -2.92
C PRO A 122 5.35 15.23 -2.39
N PRO A 123 5.84 16.28 -3.08
CA PRO A 123 5.82 17.66 -2.61
C PRO A 123 4.45 18.32 -2.77
N LEU A 124 3.37 17.57 -2.51
CA LEU A 124 1.98 17.98 -2.60
C LEU A 124 1.35 17.89 -1.21
N HIS A 125 0.69 18.96 -0.78
CA HIS A 125 0.15 19.06 0.57
C HIS A 125 -1.29 19.56 0.56
N ILE A 126 -2.06 19.19 1.57
CA ILE A 126 -3.40 19.73 1.78
C ILE A 126 -3.31 20.73 2.94
N PRO A 127 -3.80 21.97 2.79
CA PRO A 127 -3.72 22.97 3.85
C PRO A 127 -4.29 22.46 5.17
N LYS A 128 -3.56 22.71 6.27
CA LYS A 128 -3.90 22.29 7.65
C LYS A 128 -3.82 20.78 7.92
N MET A 129 -3.33 19.97 6.98
CA MET A 129 -3.01 18.56 7.20
C MET A 129 -1.52 18.35 7.35
N SER A 130 -1.16 17.35 8.15
CA SER A 130 0.20 16.92 8.39
C SER A 130 0.42 15.47 7.92
N PRO A 131 1.61 15.13 7.43
CA PRO A 131 1.89 13.77 6.99
C PRO A 131 2.15 12.84 8.19
N ALA A 132 1.54 11.66 8.16
CA ALA A 132 1.85 10.53 9.01
C ALA A 132 2.30 9.34 8.14
N PHE A 133 3.47 8.77 8.44
CA PHE A 133 4.06 7.73 7.60
C PHE A 133 3.73 6.32 8.09
N SER A 134 3.51 5.41 7.15
CA SER A 134 3.43 3.97 7.40
C SER A 134 4.29 3.22 6.40
N TYR A 135 5.40 2.69 6.89
CA TYR A 135 6.37 1.91 6.14
C TYR A 135 6.10 0.41 6.33
N GLY A 136 6.30 -0.37 5.27
CA GLY A 136 5.99 -1.79 5.31
C GLY A 136 6.71 -2.63 4.27
N LEU A 137 6.67 -3.94 4.54
CA LEU A 137 7.16 -5.00 3.66
C LEU A 137 6.14 -6.12 3.71
N ALA A 138 5.68 -6.60 2.57
CA ALA A 138 4.71 -7.69 2.49
C ALA A 138 4.98 -8.63 1.31
N GLY A 139 4.51 -9.87 1.43
CA GLY A 139 4.68 -10.90 0.40
C GLY A 139 3.71 -10.72 -0.77
N ALA A 140 4.02 -11.31 -1.93
CA ALA A 140 3.10 -11.34 -3.05
C ALA A 140 1.76 -11.98 -2.66
N GLY A 141 0.64 -11.47 -3.18
CA GLY A 141 -0.71 -11.96 -2.88
C GLY A 141 -1.32 -11.41 -1.59
N THR A 142 -0.53 -10.74 -0.73
CA THR A 142 -1.04 -10.01 0.44
C THR A 142 -1.67 -8.68 0.05
N GLY A 143 -2.50 -8.13 0.91
CA GLY A 143 -3.02 -6.77 0.79
C GLY A 143 -4.19 -6.55 1.75
N VAL A 144 -4.73 -5.33 1.79
CA VAL A 144 -5.90 -5.00 2.62
C VAL A 144 -7.14 -4.95 1.72
N PRO A 145 -8.27 -5.59 2.11
CA PRO A 145 -9.55 -5.45 1.44
C PRO A 145 -10.07 -4.02 1.48
N PHE A 146 -11.24 -3.78 0.89
CA PHE A 146 -11.80 -2.44 0.84
C PHE A 146 -11.98 -1.83 2.25
N HIS A 147 -11.54 -0.59 2.37
CA HIS A 147 -11.72 0.30 3.51
C HIS A 147 -11.59 1.75 3.03
N PHE A 148 -11.82 2.71 3.91
CA PHE A 148 -11.60 4.13 3.62
C PHE A 148 -11.12 4.85 4.88
N HIS A 149 -10.45 5.98 4.68
CA HIS A 149 -10.01 6.90 5.73
C HIS A 149 -9.66 8.25 5.09
N GLY A 150 -8.91 9.09 5.81
CA GLY A 150 -8.37 10.35 5.31
C GLY A 150 -7.55 10.22 4.02
N PRO A 151 -7.27 11.33 3.32
CA PRO A 151 -6.51 11.31 2.08
C PRO A 151 -5.05 10.93 2.31
N GLY A 152 -4.36 10.56 1.24
CA GLY A 152 -2.94 10.26 1.33
C GLY A 152 -2.30 9.81 0.04
N PHE A 153 -1.02 9.48 0.15
CA PHE A 153 -0.21 8.95 -0.93
C PHE A 153 0.25 7.53 -0.61
N SER A 154 0.40 6.69 -1.63
CA SER A 154 1.08 5.41 -1.55
C SER A 154 2.18 5.30 -2.60
N GLU A 155 3.33 4.84 -2.15
CA GLU A 155 4.49 4.57 -3.00
C GLU A 155 4.98 3.13 -2.82
N VAL A 156 5.53 2.57 -3.88
CA VAL A 156 6.25 1.30 -3.85
C VAL A 156 7.73 1.58 -4.02
N ILE A 157 8.55 1.06 -3.11
CA ILE A 157 10.01 1.25 -3.13
C ILE A 157 10.68 0.10 -3.88
N TYR A 158 10.16 -1.11 -3.66
CA TYR A 158 10.52 -2.34 -4.35
C TYR A 158 9.28 -3.18 -4.59
N GLY A 159 9.22 -3.91 -5.71
CA GLY A 159 8.08 -4.74 -6.08
C GLY A 159 7.03 -3.97 -6.86
N SER A 160 5.76 -4.32 -6.66
CA SER A 160 4.61 -3.66 -7.28
C SER A 160 3.35 -3.88 -6.45
N LYS A 161 2.42 -2.93 -6.49
CA LYS A 161 1.16 -2.98 -5.74
C LYS A 161 0.01 -2.54 -6.62
N ARG A 162 -1.04 -3.35 -6.70
CA ARG A 162 -2.28 -3.06 -7.40
C ARG A 162 -3.28 -2.44 -6.42
N TRP A 163 -3.95 -1.39 -6.87
CA TRP A 163 -4.94 -0.63 -6.15
C TRP A 163 -6.29 -0.72 -6.85
N PHE A 164 -7.34 -0.88 -6.05
CA PHE A 164 -8.73 -0.85 -6.49
C PHE A 164 -9.43 0.29 -5.77
N LEU A 165 -10.05 1.22 -6.47
CA LEU A 165 -10.57 2.46 -5.90
C LEU A 165 -12.03 2.69 -6.34
N TYR A 166 -12.87 3.12 -5.39
CA TYR A 166 -14.20 3.65 -5.67
C TYR A 166 -14.41 5.00 -4.96
N PRO A 167 -15.18 5.92 -5.56
CA PRO A 167 -15.68 7.07 -4.83
C PRO A 167 -16.54 6.60 -3.65
N PHE A 168 -16.63 7.43 -2.59
CA PHE A 168 -17.28 7.04 -1.33
C PHE A 168 -18.74 6.59 -1.50
N GLU A 169 -19.45 7.23 -2.43
CA GLU A 169 -20.86 6.98 -2.75
C GLU A 169 -21.08 5.60 -3.40
N MET A 170 -20.03 5.00 -3.97
CA MET A 170 -20.05 3.66 -4.56
C MET A 170 -19.47 2.66 -3.58
N THR A 171 -20.31 2.20 -2.64
CA THR A 171 -19.90 1.18 -1.66
C THR A 171 -19.67 -0.16 -2.37
N PRO A 172 -18.44 -0.73 -2.33
CA PRO A 172 -18.16 -2.02 -2.94
C PRO A 172 -18.78 -3.17 -2.14
N GLU A 173 -19.16 -4.25 -2.83
CA GLU A 173 -19.50 -5.52 -2.19
C GLU A 173 -18.23 -6.34 -1.95
N PHE A 174 -17.93 -6.61 -0.68
CA PHE A 174 -16.78 -7.42 -0.27
C PHE A 174 -17.00 -8.04 1.12
N ASP A 175 -16.26 -9.10 1.41
CA ASP A 175 -16.16 -9.65 2.77
C ASP A 175 -14.92 -9.07 3.46
N PRO A 176 -15.07 -8.36 4.60
CA PRO A 176 -13.96 -7.71 5.30
C PRO A 176 -12.91 -8.68 5.87
N ASN A 177 -13.20 -9.98 5.95
CA ASN A 177 -12.26 -11.01 6.40
C ASN A 177 -11.63 -11.82 5.25
N SER A 178 -12.20 -11.74 4.05
CA SER A 178 -11.62 -12.33 2.83
C SER A 178 -10.42 -11.53 2.36
N THR A 179 -9.47 -12.16 1.66
CA THR A 179 -8.31 -11.45 1.10
C THR A 179 -8.69 -10.65 -0.14
N THR A 180 -7.96 -9.57 -0.43
CA THR A 180 -8.09 -8.86 -1.72
C THR A 180 -7.84 -9.81 -2.89
N LEU A 181 -6.88 -10.73 -2.76
CA LEU A 181 -6.60 -11.73 -3.79
C LEU A 181 -7.83 -12.60 -4.10
N HIS A 182 -8.52 -13.09 -3.08
CA HIS A 182 -9.76 -13.83 -3.25
C HIS A 182 -10.82 -12.98 -3.96
N TRP A 183 -11.03 -11.73 -3.55
CA TRP A 183 -11.98 -10.83 -4.22
C TRP A 183 -11.64 -10.59 -5.70
N VAL A 184 -10.37 -10.34 -6.02
CA VAL A 184 -9.90 -10.09 -7.39
C VAL A 184 -10.13 -11.29 -8.31
N VAL A 185 -10.04 -12.52 -7.79
CA VAL A 185 -10.16 -13.74 -8.59
C VAL A 185 -11.59 -14.26 -8.64
N GLU A 186 -12.31 -14.23 -7.51
CA GLU A 186 -13.61 -14.91 -7.37
C GLU A 186 -14.80 -13.96 -7.48
N LYS A 187 -14.61 -12.64 -7.41
CA LYS A 187 -15.69 -11.64 -7.39
C LYS A 187 -15.58 -10.63 -8.53
N MET A 188 -14.44 -9.95 -8.62
CA MET A 188 -14.22 -8.86 -9.58
C MET A 188 -14.54 -9.23 -11.05
N PRO A 189 -14.19 -10.42 -11.58
CA PRO A 189 -14.48 -10.77 -12.98
C PRO A 189 -15.96 -10.92 -13.31
N PHE A 190 -16.82 -11.00 -12.29
CA PHE A 190 -18.27 -11.17 -12.42
C PHE A 190 -19.05 -9.88 -12.12
N LEU A 191 -18.35 -8.78 -11.83
CA LEU A 191 -19.00 -7.49 -11.63
C LEU A 191 -19.50 -6.92 -12.98
N PRO A 192 -20.67 -6.27 -13.01
CA PRO A 192 -21.07 -5.48 -14.17
C PRO A 192 -20.06 -4.37 -14.48
N ASP A 193 -19.93 -3.97 -15.74
CA ASP A 193 -18.96 -2.94 -16.17
C ASP A 193 -19.05 -1.64 -15.36
N GLY A 194 -20.28 -1.19 -15.04
CA GLY A 194 -20.52 0.02 -14.23
C GLY A 194 -20.21 -0.13 -12.74
N MET A 195 -19.83 -1.31 -12.29
CA MET A 195 -19.44 -1.61 -10.91
C MET A 195 -17.96 -2.00 -10.78
N LEU A 196 -17.19 -1.98 -11.88
CA LEU A 196 -15.75 -2.22 -11.82
C LEU A 196 -15.04 -1.05 -11.12
N PRO A 197 -14.00 -1.31 -10.30
CA PRO A 197 -13.24 -0.25 -9.64
C PRO A 197 -12.36 0.48 -10.65
N LEU A 198 -11.85 1.64 -10.26
CA LEU A 198 -10.56 2.05 -10.82
C LEU A 198 -9.52 1.03 -10.37
N ASP A 199 -8.76 0.50 -11.30
CA ASP A 199 -7.81 -0.57 -11.11
C ASP A 199 -6.47 -0.16 -11.72
N CYS A 200 -5.45 -0.04 -10.89
CA CYS A 200 -4.12 0.31 -11.35
C CYS A 200 -3.01 -0.35 -10.55
N THR A 201 -1.99 -0.85 -11.24
CA THR A 201 -0.74 -1.29 -10.61
C THR A 201 0.29 -0.16 -10.60
N ILE A 202 0.79 0.15 -9.41
CA ILE A 202 1.88 1.11 -9.18
C ILE A 202 3.23 0.40 -8.97
N LYS A 203 4.29 1.04 -9.48
CA LYS A 203 5.67 0.53 -9.51
C LYS A 203 6.64 1.55 -8.87
N PRO A 204 7.91 1.17 -8.63
CA PRO A 204 8.89 2.10 -8.10
C PRO A 204 9.05 3.37 -8.94
N GLY A 205 9.03 4.52 -8.24
CA GLY A 205 9.03 5.85 -8.87
C GLY A 205 7.62 6.42 -9.11
N GLU A 206 6.56 5.70 -8.75
CA GLU A 206 5.18 6.18 -8.82
C GLU A 206 4.58 6.40 -7.43
N ALA A 207 3.88 7.52 -7.24
CA ALA A 207 3.09 7.83 -6.06
C ALA A 207 1.61 7.96 -6.44
N LEU A 208 0.76 7.11 -5.87
CA LEU A 208 -0.69 7.16 -6.03
C LEU A 208 -1.30 8.02 -4.93
N TYR A 209 -2.07 9.04 -5.30
CA TYR A 209 -2.94 9.79 -4.40
C TYR A 209 -4.29 9.09 -4.30
N PHE A 210 -4.76 8.86 -3.07
CA PHE A 210 -6.15 8.48 -2.78
C PHE A 210 -6.84 9.63 -2.03
N PRO A 211 -8.01 10.11 -2.49
CA PRO A 211 -8.71 11.19 -1.81
C PRO A 211 -9.39 10.76 -0.51
N ASP A 212 -9.83 11.75 0.27
CA ASP A 212 -10.58 11.52 1.51
C ASP A 212 -11.80 10.62 1.25
N ARG A 213 -11.99 9.63 2.13
CA ARG A 213 -13.11 8.67 2.12
C ARG A 213 -13.25 7.81 0.86
N TRP A 214 -12.31 7.84 -0.07
CA TRP A 214 -12.36 6.89 -1.19
C TRP A 214 -12.18 5.46 -0.69
N TRP A 215 -13.09 4.57 -1.09
CA TRP A 215 -12.94 3.15 -0.84
C TRP A 215 -11.73 2.65 -1.60
N HIS A 216 -10.87 1.91 -0.93
CA HIS A 216 -9.69 1.35 -1.55
C HIS A 216 -9.31 -0.02 -1.00
N ALA A 217 -8.93 -0.91 -1.90
CA ALA A 217 -8.29 -2.19 -1.60
C ALA A 217 -6.92 -2.25 -2.25
N THR A 218 -6.01 -3.01 -1.65
CA THR A 218 -4.63 -3.17 -2.14
C THR A 218 -4.28 -4.63 -2.32
N LEU A 219 -3.38 -4.91 -3.27
CA LEU A 219 -2.84 -6.24 -3.55
C LEU A 219 -1.37 -6.11 -3.96
N ASN A 220 -0.45 -6.66 -3.18
CA ASN A 220 0.96 -6.75 -3.52
C ASN A 220 1.14 -7.80 -4.62
N VAL A 221 1.52 -7.38 -5.83
CA VAL A 221 1.68 -8.30 -6.97
C VAL A 221 3.03 -9.02 -6.89
N ASN A 222 4.03 -8.38 -6.30
CA ASN A 222 5.29 -8.99 -5.90
C ASN A 222 5.47 -8.89 -4.38
N THR A 223 6.52 -9.51 -3.85
CA THR A 223 7.02 -9.11 -2.54
C THR A 223 7.46 -7.65 -2.62
N SER A 224 6.83 -6.80 -1.82
CA SER A 224 6.89 -5.35 -1.99
C SER A 224 7.30 -4.66 -0.70
N VAL A 225 8.21 -3.69 -0.84
CA VAL A 225 8.50 -2.68 0.18
C VAL A 225 7.77 -1.41 -0.24
N PHE A 226 7.04 -0.80 0.68
CA PHE A 226 6.16 0.32 0.36
C PHE A 226 6.06 1.30 1.52
N ILE A 227 5.59 2.50 1.22
CA ILE A 227 5.30 3.53 2.21
C ILE A 227 4.01 4.25 1.85
N SER A 228 3.20 4.53 2.86
CA SER A 228 2.01 5.38 2.75
C SER A 228 2.23 6.66 3.57
N THR A 229 1.81 7.78 3.00
CA THR A 229 1.73 9.08 3.67
C THR A 229 0.27 9.41 3.87
N PHE A 230 -0.24 9.27 5.09
CA PHE A 230 -1.59 9.70 5.45
C PHE A 230 -1.59 11.18 5.78
N LEU A 231 -2.59 11.92 5.31
CA LEU A 231 -2.75 13.34 5.55
C LEU A 231 -3.91 13.54 6.53
N GLY A 232 -3.61 14.12 7.70
CA GLY A 232 -4.59 14.34 8.78
C GLY A 232 -4.27 15.52 9.67
#